data_AF-A0A1H6QP89-F1
#
_entry.id   AF-A0A1H6QP89-F1
#
_cell.length_a   1.000
_cell.length_b   1.000
_cell.length_c   1.000
_cell.angle_alpha   90.00
_cell.angle_beta   90.00
_cell.angle_gamma   90.00
#
_symmetry.space_group_name_H-M   'P 1'
#
loop_
_entity.id
_entity.type
_entity.pdbx_description
1 polymer ?
#
loop_
_entity_poly.entity_id
_entity_poly.type
_entity_poly.pdbx_seq_one_letter_code
_entity_poly.pdbx_strand_id
1 'polypeptide(L)'
;MSDAIDEVQIRRLFMLLHGMYGNSVLDKYRIGQVDDDGEDVGMKSARSVWLNGLREFPQPIVMKALAKCTEKHKTFPPTLPEFRDICKSLMPRQWTAGTEAPRLEMSEALRSEQVQRARRAIAETRLQREGGIRTSEGIKGLHVLIAKAVGHAGGDEAATLLRLDAMPMRARA
;
A
#
# COMPACT_ATOMS: atom_id res chain seq x y z
N MET A 1 -20.22 -18.06 -16.74
CA MET A 1 -19.12 -18.86 -17.30
C MET A 1 -18.24 -19.23 -16.12
N SER A 2 -18.10 -20.52 -15.79
CA SER A 2 -17.26 -20.91 -14.65
C SER A 2 -15.81 -20.51 -14.92
N ASP A 3 -15.19 -19.75 -14.00
CA ASP A 3 -13.75 -19.45 -13.98
C ASP A 3 -12.86 -20.69 -13.69
N ALA A 4 -13.47 -21.86 -13.74
CA ALA A 4 -12.84 -23.14 -13.49
C ALA A 4 -12.00 -23.56 -14.69
N ILE A 5 -10.91 -24.25 -14.40
CA ILE A 5 -9.98 -24.71 -15.42
C ILE A 5 -10.58 -25.84 -16.25
N ASP A 6 -10.38 -25.76 -17.55
CA ASP A 6 -10.78 -26.76 -18.53
C ASP A 6 -9.59 -27.53 -19.12
N GLU A 7 -9.88 -28.52 -19.97
CA GLU A 7 -8.87 -29.38 -20.58
C GLU A 7 -7.93 -28.62 -21.54
N VAL A 8 -8.45 -27.60 -22.23
CA VAL A 8 -7.67 -26.75 -23.15
C VAL A 8 -6.63 -25.95 -22.37
N GLN A 9 -7.03 -25.40 -21.22
CA GLN A 9 -6.17 -24.66 -20.32
C GLN A 9 -5.10 -25.54 -19.69
N ILE A 10 -5.41 -26.80 -19.33
CA ILE A 10 -4.41 -27.75 -18.84
C ILE A 10 -3.41 -28.14 -19.94
N ARG A 11 -3.87 -28.38 -21.17
CA ARG A 11 -2.96 -28.58 -22.31
C ARG A 11 -2.01 -27.40 -22.47
N ARG A 12 -2.52 -26.16 -22.38
CA ARG A 12 -1.71 -24.95 -22.43
C ARG A 12 -0.72 -24.85 -21.26
N LEU A 13 -1.13 -25.22 -20.05
CA LEU A 13 -0.24 -25.24 -18.87
C LEU A 13 0.94 -26.19 -19.09
N PHE A 14 0.68 -27.40 -19.61
CA PHE A 14 1.75 -28.37 -19.90
C PHE A 14 2.68 -27.89 -21.03
N MET A 15 2.15 -27.23 -22.06
CA MET A 15 2.99 -26.59 -23.09
C MET A 15 3.90 -25.52 -22.49
N LEU A 16 3.40 -24.69 -21.57
CA LEU A 16 4.20 -23.66 -20.91
C LEU A 16 5.25 -24.25 -19.97
N LEU A 17 4.89 -25.28 -19.20
CA LEU A 17 5.84 -26.02 -18.37
C LEU A 17 6.95 -26.64 -19.22
N HIS A 18 6.60 -27.22 -20.37
CA HIS A 18 7.60 -27.74 -21.30
C HIS A 18 8.51 -26.63 -21.83
N GLY A 19 7.97 -25.47 -22.19
CA GLY A 19 8.76 -24.30 -22.58
C GLY A 19 9.74 -23.82 -21.50
N MET A 20 9.39 -23.99 -20.22
CA MET A 20 10.23 -23.58 -19.09
C MET A 20 11.30 -24.61 -18.71
N TYR A 21 10.97 -25.91 -18.78
CA TYR A 21 11.80 -26.99 -18.22
C TYR A 21 12.37 -27.96 -19.28
N GLY A 22 12.06 -27.74 -20.56
CA GLY A 22 12.47 -28.60 -21.65
C GLY A 22 11.92 -30.02 -21.52
N ASN A 23 12.70 -31.01 -21.96
CA ASN A 23 12.30 -32.42 -21.98
C ASN A 23 12.06 -33.01 -20.58
N SER A 24 12.53 -32.36 -19.51
CA SER A 24 12.31 -32.80 -18.14
C SER A 24 10.82 -33.00 -17.78
N VAL A 25 9.92 -32.25 -18.42
CA VAL A 25 8.45 -32.45 -18.26
C VAL A 25 7.99 -33.73 -18.95
N LEU A 26 8.51 -33.98 -20.15
CA LEU A 26 8.19 -35.18 -20.91
C LEU A 26 8.73 -36.41 -20.20
N ASP A 27 9.99 -36.39 -19.78
CA ASP A 27 10.65 -37.51 -19.08
C ASP A 27 9.95 -37.89 -17.77
N LYS A 28 9.25 -36.93 -17.14
CA LYS A 28 8.51 -37.16 -15.90
C LYS A 28 7.18 -37.90 -16.09
N TYR A 29 6.48 -37.65 -17.21
CA TYR A 29 5.10 -38.11 -17.39
C TYR A 29 4.92 -39.07 -18.58
N ARG A 30 5.86 -39.10 -19.52
CA ARG A 30 5.81 -39.95 -20.70
C ARG A 30 6.12 -41.38 -20.31
N ILE A 31 5.29 -42.32 -20.77
CA ILE A 31 5.48 -43.76 -20.52
C ILE A 31 5.85 -44.55 -21.76
N GLY A 32 5.77 -43.94 -22.96
CA GLY A 32 6.12 -44.55 -24.23
C GLY A 32 5.01 -45.42 -24.85
N GLN A 33 3.84 -45.47 -24.21
CA GLN A 33 2.65 -46.13 -24.76
C GLN A 33 1.75 -45.06 -25.36
N VAL A 34 1.39 -45.23 -26.63
CA VAL A 34 0.48 -44.33 -27.34
C VAL A 34 -0.92 -44.94 -27.44
N ASP A 35 -1.94 -44.10 -27.39
CA ASP A 35 -3.32 -44.50 -27.67
C ASP A 35 -3.62 -44.50 -29.18
N ASP A 36 -4.88 -44.80 -29.53
CA ASP A 36 -5.35 -44.85 -30.91
C ASP A 36 -5.23 -43.50 -31.65
N ASP A 37 -5.16 -42.40 -30.90
CA ASP A 37 -4.98 -41.04 -31.40
C ASP A 37 -3.49 -40.67 -31.57
N GLY A 38 -2.57 -41.59 -31.22
CA GLY A 38 -1.13 -41.39 -31.27
C GLY A 38 -0.58 -40.54 -30.12
N GLU A 39 -1.37 -40.31 -29.06
CA GLU A 39 -0.97 -39.55 -27.89
C GLU A 39 -0.41 -40.46 -26.79
N ASP A 40 0.65 -40.03 -26.10
CA ASP A 40 1.19 -40.77 -24.96
C ASP A 40 0.16 -40.85 -23.83
N VAL A 41 -0.19 -42.08 -23.46
CA VAL A 41 -1.20 -42.40 -22.44
C VAL A 41 -0.81 -41.84 -21.07
N GLY A 42 0.48 -41.84 -20.74
CA GLY A 42 1.01 -41.27 -19.50
C GLY A 42 0.81 -39.76 -19.43
N MET A 43 1.09 -39.06 -20.53
CA MET A 43 0.85 -37.63 -20.65
C MET A 43 -0.64 -37.28 -20.57
N LYS A 44 -1.48 -38.04 -21.26
CA LYS A 44 -2.95 -37.87 -21.23
C LYS A 44 -3.50 -38.08 -19.81
N SER A 45 -3.05 -39.14 -19.13
CA SER A 45 -3.38 -39.43 -17.73
C SER A 45 -2.93 -38.31 -16.80
N ALA A 46 -1.68 -37.84 -16.92
CA ALA A 46 -1.14 -36.76 -16.11
C ALA A 46 -1.98 -35.48 -16.24
N ARG A 47 -2.36 -35.09 -17.46
CA ARG A 47 -3.23 -33.92 -17.67
C ARG A 47 -4.61 -34.10 -17.05
N SER A 48 -5.20 -35.29 -17.14
CA SER A 48 -6.49 -35.57 -16.48
C SER A 48 -6.41 -35.44 -14.96
N VAL A 49 -5.33 -35.96 -14.35
CA VAL A 49 -5.09 -35.84 -12.90
C VAL A 49 -4.87 -34.37 -12.50
N TRP A 50 -4.11 -33.61 -13.28
CA TRP A 50 -3.90 -32.18 -13.07
C TRP A 50 -5.19 -31.38 -13.23
N LEU A 51 -6.02 -31.68 -14.23
CA LEU A 51 -7.32 -31.04 -14.43
C LEU A 51 -8.20 -31.20 -13.18
N ASN A 52 -8.32 -32.44 -12.69
CA ASN A 52 -9.12 -32.72 -11.49
C ASN A 52 -8.53 -32.06 -10.24
N GLY A 53 -7.20 -32.09 -10.08
CA GLY A 53 -6.51 -31.50 -8.94
C GLY A 53 -6.50 -29.97 -8.91
N LEU A 54 -6.72 -29.32 -10.06
CA LEU A 54 -6.71 -27.85 -10.18
C LEU A 54 -8.10 -27.23 -10.33
N ARG A 55 -9.18 -28.02 -10.45
CA ARG A 55 -10.56 -27.52 -10.55
C ARG A 55 -10.98 -26.58 -9.42
N GLU A 56 -10.39 -26.73 -8.23
CA GLU A 56 -10.68 -25.89 -7.06
C GLU A 56 -10.10 -24.47 -7.16
N PHE A 57 -9.18 -24.22 -8.11
CA PHE A 57 -8.51 -22.94 -8.28
C PHE A 57 -9.05 -22.17 -9.48
N PRO A 58 -9.28 -20.85 -9.35
CA PRO A 58 -9.57 -20.00 -10.49
C PRO A 58 -8.41 -19.97 -11.49
N GLN A 59 -8.73 -19.91 -12.78
CA GLN A 59 -7.71 -19.80 -13.86
C GLN A 59 -6.65 -18.71 -13.61
N PRO A 60 -6.99 -17.49 -13.14
CA PRO A 60 -5.98 -16.45 -12.87
C PRO A 60 -4.95 -16.85 -11.81
N ILE A 61 -5.34 -17.67 -10.82
CA ILE A 61 -4.45 -18.14 -9.76
C ILE A 61 -3.46 -19.16 -10.31
N VAL A 62 -3.91 -20.08 -11.16
CA VAL A 62 -3.01 -21.08 -11.78
C VAL A 62 -1.98 -20.43 -12.70
N MET A 63 -2.37 -19.41 -13.46
CA MET A 63 -1.41 -18.67 -14.30
C MET A 63 -0.39 -17.89 -13.45
N LYS A 64 -0.82 -17.30 -12.32
CA LYS A 64 0.10 -16.66 -11.37
C LYS A 64 1.02 -17.68 -10.68
N ALA A 65 0.52 -18.89 -10.41
CA ALA A 65 1.31 -19.97 -9.82
C ALA A 65 2.43 -20.40 -10.77
N LEU A 66 2.14 -20.54 -12.06
CA LEU A 66 3.13 -20.82 -13.09
C LEU A 66 4.25 -19.78 -13.13
N ALA A 67 3.90 -18.49 -13.05
CA ALA A 67 4.90 -17.42 -12.99
C ALA A 67 5.81 -17.54 -11.76
N LYS A 68 5.30 -18.03 -10.61
CA LYS A 68 6.08 -18.31 -9.41
C LYS A 68 6.89 -19.61 -9.45
N CYS A 69 6.58 -20.53 -10.38
CA CYS A 69 7.36 -21.76 -10.51
C CYS A 69 8.81 -21.49 -10.89
N THR A 70 9.09 -20.44 -11.67
CA THR A 70 10.47 -20.04 -12.00
C THR A 70 11.29 -19.65 -10.77
N GLU A 71 10.66 -19.15 -9.71
CA GLU A 71 11.34 -18.73 -8.49
C GLU A 71 11.64 -19.92 -7.57
N LYS A 72 10.64 -20.79 -7.36
CA LYS A 72 10.71 -21.91 -6.40
C LYS A 72 11.25 -23.22 -7.00
N HIS A 73 10.99 -23.45 -8.29
CA HIS A 73 11.35 -24.67 -9.00
C HIS A 73 12.23 -24.29 -10.19
N LYS A 74 13.51 -23.99 -9.95
CA LYS A 74 14.44 -23.52 -11.00
C LYS A 74 14.96 -24.64 -11.89
N THR A 75 15.16 -25.83 -11.32
CA THR A 75 15.88 -26.93 -11.98
C THR A 75 14.93 -27.98 -12.55
N PHE A 76 13.84 -28.30 -11.84
CA PHE A 76 12.94 -29.39 -12.22
C PHE A 76 11.49 -28.92 -12.23
N PRO A 77 10.65 -29.48 -13.12
CA PRO A 77 9.24 -29.14 -13.15
C PRO A 77 8.53 -29.59 -11.87
N PRO A 78 7.65 -28.74 -11.33
CA PRO A 78 6.89 -29.08 -10.13
C PRO A 78 5.99 -30.30 -10.37
N THR A 79 5.80 -31.09 -9.33
CA THR A 79 4.74 -32.09 -9.25
C THR A 79 3.38 -31.42 -9.00
N LEU A 80 2.29 -32.15 -9.22
CA LEU A 80 0.95 -31.62 -8.93
C LEU A 80 0.78 -31.14 -7.47
N PRO A 81 1.20 -31.89 -6.43
CA PRO A 81 1.09 -31.41 -5.05
C PRO A 81 1.85 -30.10 -4.81
N GLU A 82 3.10 -30.01 -5.28
CA GLU A 82 3.91 -28.79 -5.16
C GLU A 82 3.25 -27.60 -5.87
N PHE A 83 2.73 -27.83 -7.08
CA PHE A 83 2.03 -26.80 -7.83
C PHE A 83 0.73 -26.35 -7.14
N ARG A 84 -0.01 -27.30 -6.53
CA ARG A 84 -1.21 -26.98 -5.71
C ARG A 84 -0.85 -26.13 -4.50
N ASP A 85 0.27 -26.39 -3.84
CA ASP A 85 0.71 -25.59 -2.69
C ASP A 85 1.05 -24.15 -3.10
N ILE A 86 1.64 -23.97 -4.28
CA ILE A 86 1.83 -22.62 -4.86
C ILE A 86 0.48 -21.96 -5.12
N CYS A 87 -0.49 -22.66 -5.74
CA CYS A 87 -1.82 -22.13 -5.99
C CYS A 87 -2.53 -21.72 -4.68
N LYS A 88 -2.50 -22.56 -3.66
CA LYS A 88 -3.05 -22.27 -2.32
C LYS A 88 -2.41 -21.03 -1.70
N SER A 89 -1.09 -20.87 -1.84
CA SER A 89 -0.38 -19.69 -1.31
C SER A 89 -0.78 -18.38 -1.98
N LEU A 90 -1.32 -18.45 -3.20
CA LEU A 90 -1.76 -17.31 -4.00
C LEU A 90 -3.25 -17.04 -3.89
N MET A 91 -4.03 -18.00 -3.37
CA MET A 91 -5.45 -17.79 -3.11
C MET A 91 -5.62 -16.61 -2.15
N PRO A 92 -6.57 -15.71 -2.43
CA PRO A 92 -6.88 -14.64 -1.50
C PRO A 92 -7.25 -15.27 -0.17
N ARG A 93 -6.55 -14.89 0.90
CA ARG A 93 -6.94 -15.26 2.25
C ARG A 93 -8.37 -14.78 2.45
N GLN A 94 -9.27 -15.71 2.72
CA GLN A 94 -10.60 -15.37 3.23
C GLN A 94 -10.38 -14.77 4.61
N TRP A 95 -10.19 -13.45 4.65
CA TRP A 95 -10.34 -12.71 5.88
C TRP A 95 -11.84 -12.77 6.19
N THR A 96 -12.23 -13.76 6.99
CA THR A 96 -13.49 -13.66 7.71
C THR A 96 -13.30 -12.48 8.65
N ALA A 97 -13.73 -11.30 8.22
CA ALA A 97 -14.02 -10.23 9.14
C ALA A 97 -15.14 -10.78 10.03
N GLY A 98 -14.75 -11.45 11.11
CA GLY A 98 -15.68 -11.68 12.21
C GLY A 98 -16.29 -10.32 12.50
N THR A 99 -17.61 -10.27 12.60
CA THR A 99 -18.36 -9.04 12.88
C THR A 99 -17.85 -8.36 14.16
N GLU A 100 -17.17 -9.14 15.01
CA GLU A 100 -16.32 -8.71 16.11
C GLU A 100 -14.83 -8.83 15.73
N ALA A 101 -14.29 -7.90 14.95
CA ALA A 101 -12.88 -7.62 15.11
C ALA A 101 -12.70 -7.14 16.56
N PRO A 102 -11.81 -7.76 17.38
CA PRO A 102 -11.55 -7.23 18.71
C PRO A 102 -11.08 -5.81 18.52
N ARG A 103 -11.95 -4.86 18.87
CA ARG A 103 -11.63 -3.44 18.85
C ARG A 103 -10.44 -3.33 19.78
N LEU A 104 -9.26 -3.07 19.22
CA LEU A 104 -8.05 -2.83 20.01
C LEU A 104 -8.31 -1.52 20.75
N GLU A 105 -8.99 -1.61 21.89
CA GLU A 105 -9.26 -0.50 22.75
C GLU A 105 -7.91 0.06 23.20
N MET A 106 -7.69 1.34 22.96
CA MET A 106 -6.50 2.02 23.44
C MET A 106 -6.44 1.84 24.94
N SER A 107 -5.30 1.34 25.45
CA SER A 107 -5.12 1.17 26.89
C SER A 107 -5.37 2.49 27.61
N GLU A 108 -5.93 2.42 28.82
CA GLU A 108 -6.21 3.61 29.63
C GLU A 108 -4.95 4.44 29.85
N ALA A 109 -3.80 3.77 29.97
CA ALA A 109 -2.48 4.41 30.03
C ALA A 109 -2.21 5.28 28.80
N LEU A 110 -2.39 4.76 27.58
CA LEU A 110 -2.17 5.51 26.34
C LEU A 110 -3.18 6.66 26.17
N ARG A 111 -4.44 6.46 26.57
CA ARG A 111 -5.44 7.54 26.60
C ARG A 111 -5.02 8.68 27.53
N SER A 112 -4.56 8.34 28.75
CA SER A 112 -4.10 9.33 29.72
C SER A 112 -2.88 10.10 29.22
N GLU A 113 -1.93 9.43 28.58
CA GLU A 113 -0.72 10.04 28.04
C GLU A 113 -1.04 11.03 26.92
N GLN A 114 -1.94 10.67 26.00
CA GLN A 114 -2.37 11.55 24.91
C GLN A 114 -3.09 12.80 25.42
N VAL A 115 -3.98 12.65 26.42
CA VAL A 115 -4.65 13.80 27.06
C VAL A 115 -3.64 14.72 27.73
N GLN A 116 -2.63 14.16 28.41
CA GLN A 116 -1.57 14.96 29.04
C GLN A 116 -0.72 15.70 27.99
N ARG A 117 -0.34 15.02 26.89
CA ARG A 117 0.40 15.66 25.79
C ARG A 117 -0.41 16.80 25.16
N ALA A 118 -1.71 16.60 24.91
CA ALA A 118 -2.59 17.63 24.38
C ALA A 118 -2.72 18.83 25.33
N ARG A 119 -2.88 18.59 26.63
CA ARG A 119 -2.94 19.66 27.65
C ARG A 119 -1.64 20.46 27.72
N ARG A 120 -0.48 19.80 27.65
CA ARG A 120 0.83 20.45 27.63
C ARG A 120 1.00 21.35 26.39
N ALA A 121 0.66 20.84 25.21
CA ALA A 121 0.74 21.62 23.97
C ALA A 121 -0.17 22.87 23.98
N ILE A 122 -1.38 22.76 24.54
CA ILE A 122 -2.30 23.89 24.71
C ILE A 122 -1.74 24.91 25.72
N ALA A 123 -1.18 24.45 26.83
CA ALA A 123 -0.58 25.31 27.85
C ALA A 123 0.64 26.06 27.32
N GLU A 124 1.52 25.40 26.57
CA GLU A 124 2.68 26.01 25.90
C GLU A 124 2.26 27.08 24.89
N THR A 125 1.26 26.78 24.06
CA THR A 125 0.71 27.73 23.08
C THR A 125 0.10 28.95 23.78
N ARG A 126 -0.53 28.74 24.94
CA ARG A 126 -1.13 29.82 25.74
C ARG A 126 -0.06 30.72 26.37
N LEU A 127 0.99 30.15 26.96
CA LEU A 127 2.10 30.90 27.55
C LEU A 127 2.83 31.75 26.51
N GLN A 128 3.05 31.22 25.29
CA GLN A 128 3.64 31.99 24.18
C GLN A 128 2.77 33.19 23.76
N ARG A 129 1.44 33.07 23.87
CA ARG A 129 0.51 34.17 23.57
C ARG A 129 0.39 35.19 24.71
N GLU A 130 0.52 34.75 25.96
CA GLU A 130 0.43 35.61 27.14
C GLU A 130 1.67 36.50 27.33
N GLY A 131 2.80 36.17 26.69
CA GLY A 131 3.96 37.08 26.56
C GLY A 131 3.74 38.27 25.61
N GLY A 132 2.60 38.37 24.94
CA GLY A 132 2.26 39.49 24.06
C GLY A 132 1.79 40.73 24.82
N ILE A 133 2.38 41.89 24.53
CA ILE A 133 1.95 43.18 25.10
C ILE A 133 0.55 43.51 24.56
N ARG A 134 -0.46 43.61 25.44
CA ARG A 134 -1.80 44.09 25.08
C ARG A 134 -1.81 45.61 25.07
N THR A 135 -2.14 46.21 23.92
CA THR A 135 -2.29 47.66 23.77
C THR A 135 -3.74 48.07 24.00
N SER A 136 -3.98 49.12 24.78
CA SER A 136 -5.33 49.64 25.10
C SER A 136 -6.06 50.23 23.88
N GLU A 137 -5.32 50.63 22.85
CA GLU A 137 -5.87 51.27 21.62
C GLU A 137 -5.82 50.37 20.38
N GLY A 138 -5.66 49.05 20.56
CA GLY A 138 -5.53 48.10 19.44
C GLY A 138 -4.32 48.40 18.56
N ILE A 139 -4.50 48.39 17.24
CA ILE A 139 -3.42 48.56 16.24
C ILE A 139 -2.70 49.91 16.39
N LYS A 140 -3.41 50.99 16.74
CA LYS A 140 -2.80 52.32 16.96
C LYS A 140 -1.81 52.31 18.12
N GLY A 141 -2.16 51.65 19.22
CA GLY A 141 -1.27 51.50 20.37
C GLY A 141 -0.02 50.66 20.05
N LEU A 142 -0.12 49.70 19.12
CA LEU A 142 1.03 48.92 18.67
C LEU A 142 2.03 49.80 17.90
N HIS A 143 1.56 50.66 17.00
CA HIS A 143 2.41 51.60 16.27
C HIS A 143 3.18 52.55 17.20
N VAL A 144 2.52 53.02 18.27
CA VAL A 144 3.17 53.89 19.27
C VAL A 144 4.28 53.16 20.04
N LEU A 145 4.07 51.89 20.42
CA LEU A 145 5.10 51.09 21.09
C LEU A 145 6.29 50.81 20.19
N ILE A 146 6.05 50.50 18.91
CA ILE A 146 7.10 50.31 17.92
C ILE A 146 7.89 51.62 17.73
N ALA A 147 7.20 52.75 17.52
CA ALA A 147 7.84 54.06 17.36
C ALA A 147 8.69 54.45 18.58
N LYS A 148 8.22 54.16 19.79
CA LYS A 148 8.95 54.43 21.03
C LYS A 148 10.19 53.54 21.18
N ALA A 149 10.07 52.24 20.88
CA ALA A 149 11.20 51.30 20.95
C ALA A 149 12.28 51.65 19.94
N VAL A 150 11.87 52.04 18.72
CA VAL A 150 12.77 52.43 17.63
C VAL A 150 13.46 53.77 17.92
N GLY A 151 12.73 54.76 18.46
CA GLY A 151 13.33 56.01 18.92
C GLY A 151 14.32 55.83 20.08
N HIS A 152 14.11 54.83 20.95
CA HIS A 152 15.10 54.45 21.98
C HIS A 152 16.34 53.77 21.39
N ALA A 153 16.20 53.06 20.26
CA ALA A 153 17.30 52.45 19.52
C ALA A 153 18.06 53.44 18.62
N GLY A 154 17.67 54.73 18.59
CA GLY A 154 18.37 55.80 17.88
C GLY A 154 18.02 55.94 16.40
N GLY A 155 16.93 55.33 15.94
CA GLY A 155 16.43 55.49 14.57
C GLY A 155 15.32 56.55 14.45
N ASP A 156 15.28 57.26 13.31
CA ASP A 156 14.30 58.32 12.97
C ASP A 156 13.12 57.82 12.11
N GLU A 157 12.70 56.58 12.33
CA GLU A 157 11.62 55.95 11.58
C GLU A 157 10.25 56.52 11.97
N ALA A 158 10.13 57.15 13.15
CA ALA A 158 8.91 57.86 13.56
C ALA A 158 8.60 59.06 12.65
N ALA A 159 9.62 59.84 12.24
CA ALA A 159 9.44 60.90 11.25
C ALA A 159 9.16 60.33 9.85
N THR A 160 9.73 59.17 9.53
CA THR A 160 9.49 58.47 8.26
C THR A 160 8.06 57.95 8.15
N LEU A 161 7.52 57.35 9.22
CA LEU A 161 6.14 56.88 9.27
C LEU A 161 5.13 58.04 9.26
N LEU A 162 5.40 59.13 9.98
CA LEU A 162 4.58 60.35 9.89
C LEU A 162 4.61 60.98 8.49
N ARG A 163 5.74 60.92 7.77
CA ARG A 163 5.82 61.33 6.36
C ARG A 163 5.02 60.41 5.44
N LEU A 164 5.04 59.11 5.67
CA LEU A 164 4.27 58.14 4.86
C LEU A 164 2.77 58.27 5.10
N ASP A 165 2.33 58.53 6.33
CA ASP A 165 0.92 58.82 6.66
C ASP A 165 0.46 60.18 6.11
N ALA A 166 1.37 61.16 6.02
CA ALA A 166 1.10 62.46 5.40
C ALA A 166 1.14 62.43 3.87
N MET A 167 1.53 61.31 3.25
CA MET A 167 1.60 61.17 1.81
C MET A 167 0.21 60.82 1.26
N PRO A 168 -0.42 61.68 0.43
CA PRO A 168 -1.73 61.35 -0.13
C PRO A 168 -1.59 60.15 -1.06
N MET A 169 -2.34 59.07 -0.79
CA MET A 169 -2.47 57.96 -1.73
C MET A 169 -2.99 58.52 -3.06
N ARG A 170 -2.12 58.54 -4.09
CA ARG A 170 -2.56 58.82 -5.46
C ARG A 170 -3.56 57.73 -5.84
N ALA A 171 -4.83 58.11 -5.96
CA ALA A 171 -5.87 57.27 -6.51
C ALA A 171 -5.43 56.81 -7.92
N ARG A 172 -5.32 55.49 -8.10
CA ARG A 172 -5.19 54.89 -9.43
C ARG A 172 -6.52 55.13 -10.15
N ALA A 173 -6.44 55.81 -11.31
CA ALA A 173 -7.51 55.86 -12.31
C ALA A 173 -7.69 54.48 -12.95
#